data_AF-X0VA17-F1
#
_entry.id   AF-X0VA17-F1
#
_cell.length_a   1.000
_cell.length_b   1.000
_cell.length_c   1.000
_cell.angle_alpha   90.00
_cell.angle_beta   90.00
_cell.angle_gamma   90.00
#
_symmetry.space_group_name_H-M   'P 1'
#
loop_
_entity.id
_entity.type
_entity.pdbx_description
1 polymer ?
#
loop_
_entity_poly.entity_id
_entity_poly.type
_entity_poly.pdbx_seq_one_letter_code
_entity_poly.pdbx_strand_id
1 'polypeptide(L)'
;NGVAIVAYYNVPSRLATDASALYSRNIYNFVELLTDSESKQLAIDWDDEIVKGTLVAKGGAVVHPALTGETAPAPEETSDDASGDDASGDDADKQDAGQDDSGKGA
;
A
#
# COMPACT_ATOMS: atom_id res chain seq x y z
N ASN A 1 0.03 43.57 11.60
CA ASN A 1 0.45 43.41 10.19
C ASN A 1 1.88 42.87 10.09
N GLY A 2 2.13 41.65 10.60
CA GLY A 2 3.47 41.05 10.68
C GLY A 2 3.53 39.63 10.12
N VAL A 3 2.69 39.33 9.12
CA VAL A 3 2.61 37.99 8.51
C VAL A 3 3.55 37.93 7.31
N ALA A 4 4.37 36.87 7.24
CA ALA A 4 5.21 36.56 6.09
C ALA A 4 4.63 35.36 5.33
N ILE A 5 4.39 35.53 4.03
CA ILE A 5 3.95 34.46 3.13
C ILE A 5 5.19 33.95 2.41
N VAL A 6 5.55 32.70 2.67
CA VAL A 6 6.72 32.05 2.07
C VAL A 6 6.25 31.08 0.98
N ALA A 7 6.50 31.43 -0.28
CA ALA A 7 6.06 30.68 -1.46
C ALA A 7 7.21 30.45 -2.44
N TYR A 8 8.28 29.79 -1.98
CA TYR A 8 9.41 29.46 -2.85
C TYR A 8 9.07 28.27 -3.75
N TYR A 9 9.24 28.46 -5.05
CA TYR A 9 9.25 27.34 -6.00
C TYR A 9 10.55 26.54 -5.83
N ASN A 10 10.47 25.23 -6.00
CA ASN A 10 11.63 24.33 -5.93
C ASN A 10 12.46 24.48 -4.64
N VAL A 11 11.80 24.30 -3.50
CA VAL A 11 12.44 24.23 -2.17
C VAL A 11 13.58 23.20 -2.10
N PRO A 12 13.52 22.02 -2.77
CA PRO A 12 14.63 21.05 -2.72
C PRO A 12 15.96 21.61 -3.21
N SER A 13 15.98 22.53 -4.19
CA SER A 13 17.23 23.17 -4.63
C SER A 13 17.90 24.03 -3.55
N ARG A 14 17.19 24.42 -2.49
CA ARG A 14 17.79 25.15 -1.36
C ARG A 14 18.61 24.25 -0.44
N LEU A 15 18.44 22.93 -0.54
CA LEU A 15 19.25 21.90 0.11
C LEU A 15 19.72 20.90 -0.94
N ALA A 16 20.37 21.43 -1.99
CA ALA A 16 20.67 20.67 -3.20
C ALA A 16 21.51 19.42 -2.95
N THR A 17 22.47 19.47 -2.03
CA THR A 17 23.34 18.32 -1.71
C THR A 17 22.54 17.12 -1.23
N ASP A 18 21.69 17.31 -0.22
CA ASP A 18 20.91 16.20 0.35
C ASP A 18 19.79 15.76 -0.59
N ALA A 19 19.12 16.71 -1.24
CA ALA A 19 18.11 16.40 -2.25
C ALA A 19 18.69 15.54 -3.39
N SER A 20 19.89 15.86 -3.85
CA SER A 20 20.58 15.10 -4.91
C SER A 20 20.98 13.70 -4.44
N ALA A 21 21.46 13.55 -3.20
CA ALA A 21 21.84 12.25 -2.66
C ALA A 21 20.63 11.32 -2.50
N LEU A 22 19.51 11.83 -1.98
CA LEU A 22 18.26 11.08 -1.84
C LEU A 22 17.67 10.71 -3.20
N TYR A 23 17.65 11.66 -4.14
CA TYR A 23 17.18 11.39 -5.49
C TYR A 23 18.04 10.34 -6.21
N SER A 24 19.36 10.43 -6.08
CA SER A 24 20.29 9.46 -6.68
C SER A 24 20.09 8.05 -6.13
N ARG A 25 19.81 7.89 -4.82
CA ARG A 25 19.44 6.57 -4.27
C ARG A 25 18.15 6.03 -4.87
N ASN A 26 17.13 6.87 -5.05
CA ASN A 26 15.88 6.43 -5.68
C ASN A 26 16.10 5.96 -7.11
N ILE A 27 16.88 6.72 -7.90
CA ILE A 27 17.21 6.33 -9.28
C ILE A 27 18.07 5.06 -9.31
N TYR A 28 19.04 4.92 -8.41
CA TYR A 28 19.87 3.72 -8.33
C TYR A 28 19.03 2.47 -8.07
N ASN A 29 18.17 2.50 -7.06
CA ASN A 29 17.29 1.37 -6.74
C ASN A 29 16.36 1.03 -7.90
N PHE A 30 15.86 2.05 -8.62
CA PHE A 30 15.02 1.83 -9.80
C PHE A 30 15.80 1.21 -10.97
N VAL A 31 17.02 1.66 -11.23
CA VAL A 31 17.86 1.07 -12.29
C VAL A 31 18.27 -0.38 -11.94
N GLU A 32 18.49 -0.67 -10.66
CA GLU A 32 18.76 -2.03 -10.19
C GLU A 32 17.59 -2.98 -10.50
N LEU A 33 16.34 -2.53 -10.34
CA LEU A 33 15.14 -3.29 -10.75
C LEU A 33 15.12 -3.59 -12.26
N LEU A 34 15.60 -2.65 -13.09
CA LEU A 34 15.57 -2.78 -14.56
C LEU A 34 16.75 -3.59 -15.14
N THR A 35 17.72 -3.93 -14.32
CA THR A 35 18.97 -4.54 -14.75
C THR A 35 19.06 -5.97 -14.24
N ASP A 36 19.46 -6.89 -15.10
CA ASP A 36 19.72 -8.26 -14.67
C ASP A 36 20.96 -8.32 -13.76
N SER A 37 20.81 -9.00 -12.62
CA SER A 37 21.82 -9.02 -11.56
C SER A 37 23.11 -9.75 -11.97
N GLU A 38 23.02 -10.72 -12.88
CA GLU A 38 24.16 -11.53 -13.31
C GLU A 38 24.87 -10.91 -14.53
N SER A 39 24.11 -10.59 -15.57
CA SER A 39 24.64 -10.11 -16.84
C SER A 39 24.92 -8.60 -16.84
N LYS A 40 24.40 -7.85 -15.86
CA LYS A 40 24.45 -6.37 -15.79
C LYS A 40 23.95 -5.69 -17.06
N GLN A 41 23.09 -6.38 -17.82
CA GLN A 41 22.43 -5.86 -18.99
C GLN A 41 21.04 -5.37 -18.63
N LEU A 42 20.56 -4.39 -19.39
CA LEU A 42 19.21 -3.88 -19.24
C LEU A 42 18.22 -4.97 -19.66
N ALA A 43 17.49 -5.50 -18.69
CA ALA A 43 16.51 -6.57 -18.86
C ALA A 43 15.19 -6.10 -18.27
N ILE A 44 14.50 -5.25 -19.02
CA ILE A 44 13.26 -4.63 -18.56
C ILE A 44 12.14 -5.67 -18.61
N ASP A 45 11.61 -6.01 -17.43
CA ASP A 45 10.34 -6.70 -17.33
C ASP A 45 9.20 -5.70 -17.56
N TRP A 46 8.50 -5.85 -18.68
CA TRP A 46 7.37 -4.97 -19.02
C TRP A 46 6.10 -5.32 -18.27
N ASP A 47 6.06 -6.47 -17.60
CA ASP A 47 4.92 -6.92 -16.83
C ASP A 47 4.96 -6.49 -15.36
N ASP A 48 6.13 -6.11 -14.88
CA ASP A 48 6.35 -5.55 -13.53
C ASP A 48 5.52 -4.27 -13.29
N GLU A 49 4.88 -4.20 -12.12
CA GLU A 49 3.97 -3.11 -11.76
C GLU A 49 4.67 -1.75 -11.64
N ILE A 50 5.91 -1.74 -11.14
CA ILE A 50 6.70 -0.51 -11.00
C ILE A 50 7.11 -0.02 -12.40
N VAL A 51 7.50 -0.92 -13.30
CA VAL A 51 7.82 -0.58 -14.69
C VAL A 51 6.58 -0.06 -15.41
N LYS A 52 5.43 -0.74 -15.32
CA LYS A 52 4.16 -0.29 -15.92
C LYS A 52 3.73 1.08 -15.40
N GLY A 53 3.81 1.31 -14.10
CA GLY A 53 3.41 2.57 -13.46
C GLY A 53 4.34 3.75 -13.79
N THR A 54 5.60 3.50 -14.14
CA THR A 54 6.58 4.56 -14.47
C THR A 54 6.72 4.78 -15.98
N LEU A 55 6.29 3.83 -16.81
CA LEU A 55 6.44 3.88 -18.26
C LEU A 55 5.44 4.84 -18.91
N VAL A 56 5.93 5.99 -19.38
CA VAL A 56 5.11 7.01 -20.06
C VAL A 56 4.92 6.73 -21.55
N ALA A 57 5.99 6.37 -22.26
CA ALA A 57 5.98 6.17 -23.69
C ALA A 57 6.95 5.05 -24.12
N LYS A 58 6.59 4.30 -25.15
CA LYS A 58 7.40 3.23 -25.72
C LYS A 58 7.17 3.16 -27.23
N GLY A 59 8.24 2.99 -28.01
CA GLY A 59 8.14 2.78 -29.46
C GLY A 59 7.50 3.93 -30.23
N GLY A 60 7.59 5.17 -29.72
CA GLY A 60 6.98 6.35 -30.36
C GLY A 60 5.50 6.58 -30.02
N ALA A 61 4.91 5.75 -29.15
CA ALA A 61 3.54 5.93 -28.65
C ALA A 61 3.53 6.21 -27.14
N VAL A 62 2.55 7.01 -26.68
CA VAL A 62 2.23 7.16 -25.26
C VAL A 62 1.47 5.92 -24.82
N VAL A 63 1.95 5.26 -23.77
CA VAL A 63 1.41 3.97 -23.31
C VAL A 63 0.80 4.04 -21.90
N HIS A 64 1.08 5.12 -21.15
CA HIS A 64 0.59 5.25 -19.78
C HIS A 64 -0.90 5.57 -19.74
N PRO A 65 -1.73 4.78 -19.03
CA PRO A 65 -3.19 4.94 -19.00
C PRO A 65 -3.65 6.35 -18.60
N ALA A 66 -2.99 6.96 -17.61
CA ALA A 66 -3.33 8.32 -17.15
C ALA A 66 -3.09 9.42 -18.19
N LEU A 67 -2.35 9.14 -19.27
CA LEU A 67 -1.99 10.12 -20.30
C LEU A 67 -2.72 9.87 -21.63
N THR A 68 -3.31 8.69 -21.84
CA THR A 68 -4.07 8.35 -23.04
C THR A 68 -5.55 8.74 -22.95
N GLY A 69 -6.01 9.24 -21.79
CA GLY A 69 -7.39 9.69 -21.58
C GLY A 69 -8.40 8.55 -21.40
N GLU A 70 -7.95 7.30 -21.49
CA GLU A 70 -8.73 6.14 -21.08
C GLU A 70 -8.63 6.02 -19.56
N THR A 71 -9.74 6.30 -18.87
CA THR A 71 -9.78 6.26 -17.40
C THR A 71 -9.39 4.87 -16.95
N ALA A 72 -8.26 4.75 -16.25
CA ALA A 72 -7.83 3.48 -15.67
C ALA A 72 -8.96 2.94 -14.77
N PRO A 73 -9.25 1.62 -14.80
CA PRO A 73 -10.23 1.03 -13.90
C PRO A 73 -9.77 1.30 -12.46
N ALA A 74 -10.74 1.64 -11.60
CA ALA A 74 -10.54 1.75 -10.17
C ALA A 74 -9.87 0.46 -9.64
N PRO A 75 -9.01 0.54 -8.61
CA PRO A 75 -8.45 -0.67 -8.03
C PRO A 75 -9.61 -1.54 -7.54
N GLU A 76 -9.71 -2.76 -8.05
CA GLU A 76 -10.66 -3.73 -7.53
C GLU A 76 -10.26 -4.05 -6.09
N GLU A 77 -11.13 -3.70 -5.15
CA GLU A 77 -11.02 -4.15 -3.78
C GLU A 77 -11.21 -5.67 -3.76
N THR A 78 -10.13 -6.39 -3.45
CA THR A 78 -10.21 -7.80 -3.08
C THR A 78 -10.95 -7.88 -1.74
N SER A 79 -12.26 -8.14 -1.82
CA SER A 79 -13.04 -8.63 -0.69
C SER A 79 -12.56 -10.04 -0.33
N ASP A 80 -11.67 -10.15 0.65
CA ASP A 80 -11.48 -11.40 1.38
C ASP A 80 -12.44 -11.40 2.59
N ASP A 81 -13.69 -11.81 2.31
CA ASP A 81 -14.57 -12.40 3.30
C ASP A 81 -14.11 -13.85 3.52
N ALA A 82 -13.36 -14.07 4.59
CA ALA A 82 -13.17 -15.40 5.16
C ALA A 82 -13.79 -15.40 6.56
N SER A 83 -15.05 -15.80 6.59
CA SER A 83 -15.77 -16.33 7.74
C SER A 83 -14.89 -17.26 8.58
N GLY A 84 -14.81 -16.98 9.88
CA GLY A 84 -14.23 -17.85 10.89
C GLY A 84 -15.06 -17.80 12.18
N ASP A 85 -16.09 -18.64 12.20
CA ASP A 85 -16.74 -19.27 13.35
C ASP A 85 -17.12 -18.45 14.58
N ASP A 86 -18.40 -18.09 14.58
CA ASP A 86 -19.24 -17.80 15.73
C ASP A 86 -19.56 -19.11 16.47
N ALA A 87 -19.06 -19.30 17.70
CA ALA A 87 -19.72 -20.13 18.72
C ALA A 87 -19.19 -19.91 20.14
N SER A 88 -20.12 -19.52 21.00
CA SER A 88 -20.21 -19.72 22.46
C SER A 88 -19.70 -18.62 23.39
N GLY A 89 -20.67 -17.92 23.99
CA GLY A 89 -20.53 -17.03 25.12
C GLY A 89 -21.86 -16.37 25.49
N ASP A 90 -22.88 -17.20 25.77
CA ASP A 90 -24.21 -16.80 26.26
C ASP A 90 -24.11 -15.90 27.50
N ASP A 91 -24.73 -14.72 27.45
CA ASP A 91 -24.98 -13.86 28.61
C ASP A 91 -26.40 -13.28 28.54
N ALA A 92 -27.35 -13.98 29.18
CA ALA A 92 -28.42 -13.43 30.03
C ALA A 92 -29.57 -14.45 30.21
N ASP A 93 -29.76 -14.99 31.42
CA ASP A 93 -30.91 -14.68 32.30
C ASP A 93 -30.88 -15.53 33.58
N LYS A 94 -30.82 -14.85 34.73
CA LYS A 94 -31.40 -15.18 36.05
C LYS A 94 -31.54 -16.66 36.46
N GLN A 95 -30.89 -17.05 37.57
CA GLN A 95 -31.58 -17.29 38.85
C GLN A 95 -30.62 -17.58 40.01
N ASP A 96 -31.03 -17.00 41.14
CA ASP A 96 -30.45 -16.96 42.47
C ASP A 96 -30.27 -18.36 43.12
N ALA A 97 -29.39 -18.41 44.12
CA ALA A 97 -29.13 -19.52 45.03
C ALA A 97 -30.44 -20.18 45.52
N GLY A 98 -30.55 -21.51 45.65
CA GLY A 98 -29.69 -22.35 46.47
C GLY A 98 -30.18 -22.36 47.92
N GLN A 99 -31.24 -23.12 48.22
CA GLN A 99 -31.56 -23.57 49.58
C GLN A 99 -32.49 -24.81 49.46
N ASP A 100 -31.96 -26.00 49.73
CA ASP A 100 -32.27 -26.85 50.90
C ASP A 100 -33.58 -27.65 50.81
N ASP A 101 -33.48 -28.98 50.65
CA ASP A 101 -34.09 -29.92 51.60
C ASP A 101 -33.65 -31.37 51.28
N SER A 102 -33.47 -32.08 52.38
CA SER A 102 -33.13 -33.46 52.70
C SER A 102 -33.57 -34.63 51.80
N GLY A 103 -32.89 -35.76 52.00
CA GLY A 103 -33.59 -37.06 51.99
C GLY A 103 -32.93 -38.25 51.31
N LYS A 104 -31.72 -38.65 51.75
CA LYS A 104 -31.26 -40.04 51.62
C LYS A 104 -32.12 -40.92 52.52
N GLY A 105 -32.96 -41.77 51.94
CA GLY A 105 -33.53 -42.94 52.59
C GLY A 105 -32.72 -44.18 52.23
N ALA A 106 -32.41 -44.99 53.25
CA ALA A 106 -31.63 -46.24 53.26
C ALA A 106 -30.11 -46.11 53.48
#